data_AF-A0A094KN04-F1
#
_entry.id   AF-A0A094KN04-F1
#
_cell.length_a   1.000
_cell.length_b   1.000
_cell.length_c   1.000
_cell.angle_alpha   90.00
_cell.angle_beta   90.00
_cell.angle_gamma   90.00
#
_symmetry.space_group_name_H-M   'P 1'
#
loop_
_entity.id
_entity.type
_entity.pdbx_description
1 polymer ?
#
loop_
_entity_poly.entity_id
_entity_poly.type
_entity_poly.pdbx_seq_one_letter_code
_entity_poly.pdbx_strand_id
1 'polypeptide(L)'
;RCYILSNENGKIQLSVRQSRLNPKSNSKVEDVEITCIKDVKKGQLVRGYVKSITPSGVFFGLSTSLLGRILFQNVSPYFVQKHSLYEKYLPEGKLLTAKVLSVNRKEKHTELSLLPEDTGMPSVLPESLGLPRYGAEQEKREADDRKKRQELKLKTKWRRVKSERHHPLSAVRDLYFVIRIAFKIHPSCCPPPCTHFPLLQEAEPKKRKICPADESDSGIEVYYREEEDDDQEEEAAKKKSQIRKPGEAPRLQVSMGFTWDEDMNAVDIPVLNQKEESSESEEEEEDPQSKLKKQTKKEKELEKQKKEKELCKLEAALMDPSRQPQSADDFDRLVLSSPNSSILWLQYMAFHLQATEIEKARAVAERALKTICFREEQEKLNVWVALLNLENMYGTEETLMKVFERAVQYNEPLKVFQHLCDIYANSEKYKQAEELYHTMLKRFRQEKSVWLKYASFLLKQGQTEATHRLLERALKALPTKEHVDVISRFAQLEFRFGDPEHAKALFESTLNTYPKRTDIWSIYMDIMIKHGSQKEVRDIFERVIHLSLAPKKMKFFFKRYLDYEKKFGTAESVLAVKRAALEYVETKSSFADT
;
A
#
# COMPACT_ATOMS: atom_id res chain seq x y z
N ARG A 1 -30.79 12.12 -40.12
CA ARG A 1 -30.13 12.10 -41.46
C ARG A 1 -28.71 11.58 -41.25
N CYS A 2 -28.20 10.78 -42.19
CA CYS A 2 -26.84 10.21 -42.18
C CYS A 2 -26.22 10.39 -43.58
N TYR A 3 -24.90 10.35 -43.66
CA TYR A 3 -24.12 10.43 -44.89
C TYR A 3 -23.44 9.07 -45.12
N ILE A 4 -23.60 8.48 -46.31
CA ILE A 4 -23.01 7.17 -46.63
C ILE A 4 -21.53 7.39 -47.00
N LEU A 5 -20.63 6.69 -46.30
CA LEU A 5 -19.18 6.74 -46.55
C LEU A 5 -18.75 5.67 -47.56
N SER A 6 -19.25 4.44 -47.41
CA SER A 6 -19.01 3.32 -48.31
C SER A 6 -20.13 2.28 -48.21
N ASN A 7 -20.24 1.42 -49.22
CA ASN A 7 -21.18 0.32 -49.28
C ASN A 7 -20.49 -0.88 -49.95
N GLU A 8 -19.85 -1.71 -49.14
CA GLU A 8 -19.00 -2.81 -49.60
C GLU A 8 -19.35 -4.10 -48.83
N ASN A 9 -19.35 -5.25 -49.51
CA ASN A 9 -19.56 -6.57 -48.92
C ASN A 9 -20.81 -6.67 -48.00
N GLY A 10 -21.91 -6.01 -48.41
CA GLY A 10 -23.17 -5.98 -47.66
C GLY A 10 -23.15 -5.13 -46.38
N LYS A 11 -22.11 -4.33 -46.16
CA LYS A 11 -21.96 -3.44 -44.98
C LYS A 11 -21.90 -1.98 -45.43
N ILE A 12 -22.87 -1.20 -44.97
CA ILE A 12 -22.95 0.25 -45.23
C ILE A 12 -22.24 0.99 -44.09
N GLN A 13 -21.22 1.76 -44.40
CA GLN A 13 -20.58 2.65 -43.42
C GLN A 13 -21.28 4.01 -43.45
N LEU A 14 -21.72 4.48 -42.28
CA LEU A 14 -22.52 5.70 -42.13
C LEU A 14 -21.83 6.71 -41.24
N SER A 15 -21.77 7.96 -41.68
CA SER A 15 -21.37 9.10 -40.87
C SER A 15 -22.60 9.91 -40.43
N VAL A 16 -22.67 10.23 -39.14
CA VAL A 16 -23.68 11.16 -38.58
C VAL A 16 -23.05 12.54 -38.32
N ARG A 17 -21.85 12.80 -38.87
CA ARG A 17 -21.08 14.00 -38.56
C ARG A 17 -21.72 15.26 -39.11
N GLN A 18 -21.96 16.25 -38.24
CA GLN A 18 -22.67 17.48 -38.59
C GLN A 18 -22.05 18.25 -39.76
N SER A 19 -20.71 18.27 -39.90
CA SER A 19 -20.02 18.90 -41.03
C SER A 19 -20.18 18.18 -42.37
N ARG A 20 -20.50 16.87 -42.37
CA ARG A 20 -20.89 16.11 -43.57
C ARG A 20 -22.39 16.29 -43.88
N LEU A 21 -23.23 16.41 -42.84
CA LEU A 21 -24.68 16.58 -42.98
C LEU A 21 -25.10 17.99 -43.41
N ASN A 22 -24.36 19.03 -43.00
CA ASN A 22 -24.63 20.42 -43.32
C ASN A 22 -23.36 21.13 -43.87
N PRO A 23 -22.99 20.93 -45.15
CA PRO A 23 -21.77 21.53 -45.73
C PRO A 23 -21.74 23.07 -45.75
N LYS A 24 -22.86 23.74 -45.45
CA LYS A 24 -22.97 25.21 -45.38
C LYS A 24 -22.69 25.79 -43.98
N SER A 25 -22.56 24.96 -42.94
CA SER A 25 -22.18 25.44 -41.60
C SER A 25 -20.67 25.33 -41.41
N ASN A 26 -19.99 26.46 -41.24
CA ASN A 26 -18.55 26.55 -40.93
C ASN A 26 -18.25 26.16 -39.47
N SER A 27 -18.77 25.01 -39.01
CA SER A 27 -18.40 24.40 -37.74
C SER A 27 -16.93 23.98 -37.78
N LYS A 28 -16.12 24.43 -36.81
CA LYS A 28 -14.72 24.01 -36.66
C LYS A 28 -14.66 22.48 -36.58
N VAL A 29 -13.94 21.85 -37.51
CA VAL A 29 -13.80 20.40 -37.56
C VAL A 29 -12.75 19.98 -36.54
N GLU A 30 -13.21 19.42 -35.41
CA GLU A 30 -12.33 19.03 -34.29
C GLU A 30 -11.42 17.85 -34.68
N ASP A 31 -12.00 16.66 -34.87
CA ASP A 31 -11.23 15.46 -35.25
C ASP A 31 -11.18 15.27 -36.77
N VAL A 32 -10.09 15.63 -37.44
CA VAL A 32 -9.97 15.43 -38.90
C VAL A 32 -10.03 13.94 -39.26
N GLU A 33 -10.77 13.60 -40.31
CA GLU A 33 -10.96 12.22 -40.77
C GLU A 33 -9.70 11.69 -41.45
N ILE A 34 -8.99 10.76 -40.78
CA ILE A 34 -7.75 10.14 -41.27
C ILE A 34 -8.11 8.92 -42.11
N THR A 35 -7.87 8.98 -43.43
CA THR A 35 -8.13 7.88 -44.36
C THR A 35 -6.85 7.12 -44.71
N CYS A 36 -5.73 7.85 -44.81
CA CYS A 36 -4.44 7.38 -45.27
C CYS A 36 -3.31 7.92 -44.38
N ILE A 37 -2.17 7.22 -44.34
CA ILE A 37 -0.95 7.71 -43.66
C ILE A 37 -0.38 9.02 -44.26
N LYS A 38 -0.88 9.45 -45.43
CA LYS A 38 -0.57 10.77 -46.02
C LYS A 38 -1.20 11.93 -45.23
N ASP A 39 -2.29 11.66 -44.52
CA ASP A 39 -3.12 12.65 -43.82
C ASP A 39 -2.52 13.01 -42.44
N VAL A 40 -1.55 12.21 -41.97
CA VAL A 40 -0.91 12.29 -40.65
C VAL A 40 0.46 12.97 -40.74
N LYS A 41 0.69 14.01 -39.93
CA LYS A 41 1.94 14.77 -39.86
C LYS A 41 2.62 14.62 -38.49
N LYS A 42 3.95 14.62 -38.44
CA LYS A 42 4.71 14.69 -37.19
C LYS A 42 4.34 15.96 -36.41
N GLY A 43 4.16 15.84 -35.09
CA GLY A 43 3.73 16.90 -34.19
C GLY A 43 2.22 17.15 -34.14
N GLN A 44 1.42 16.48 -34.99
CA GLN A 44 -0.03 16.58 -34.98
C GLN A 44 -0.62 15.89 -33.74
N LEU A 45 -1.64 16.51 -33.12
CA LEU A 45 -2.51 15.83 -32.16
C LEU A 45 -3.63 15.11 -32.91
N VAL A 46 -3.89 13.86 -32.54
CA VAL A 46 -4.87 12.97 -33.16
C VAL A 46 -5.63 12.23 -32.06
N ARG A 47 -6.96 12.10 -32.20
CA ARG A 47 -7.78 11.28 -31.30
C ARG A 47 -8.02 9.91 -31.93
N GLY A 48 -8.07 8.88 -31.08
CA GLY A 48 -8.16 7.49 -31.50
C GLY A 48 -8.46 6.56 -30.35
N TYR A 49 -8.63 5.28 -30.65
CA TYR A 49 -9.08 4.28 -29.68
C TYR A 49 -7.95 3.30 -29.36
N VAL A 50 -7.77 2.94 -28.09
CA VAL A 50 -6.91 1.80 -27.71
C VAL A 50 -7.46 0.54 -28.39
N LYS A 51 -6.65 -0.13 -29.21
CA LYS A 51 -7.09 -1.31 -29.97
C LYS A 51 -6.63 -2.62 -29.34
N SER A 52 -5.41 -2.67 -28.82
CA SER A 52 -4.87 -3.80 -28.06
C SER A 52 -3.57 -3.41 -27.36
N ILE A 53 -3.16 -4.20 -26.37
CA ILE A 53 -1.89 -4.03 -25.65
C ILE A 53 -1.04 -5.28 -25.90
N THR A 54 0.25 -5.08 -26.22
CA THR A 54 1.21 -6.16 -26.47
C THR A 54 2.52 -5.90 -25.73
N PRO A 55 3.40 -6.90 -25.55
CA PRO A 55 4.76 -6.66 -25.02
C PRO A 55 5.58 -5.65 -25.85
N SER A 56 5.20 -5.40 -27.11
CA SER A 56 5.84 -4.40 -27.98
C SER A 56 5.35 -2.96 -27.74
N GLY A 57 4.27 -2.76 -26.97
CA GLY A 57 3.62 -1.48 -26.71
C GLY A 57 2.10 -1.52 -26.90
N VAL A 58 1.47 -0.35 -26.77
CA VAL A 58 0.02 -0.16 -26.95
C VAL A 58 -0.27 0.19 -28.41
N PHE A 59 -1.21 -0.53 -29.03
CA PHE A 59 -1.71 -0.24 -30.38
C PHE A 59 -2.93 0.67 -30.34
N PHE A 60 -2.92 1.68 -31.21
CA PHE A 60 -3.86 2.79 -31.18
C PHE A 60 -4.52 2.98 -32.56
N GLY A 61 -5.83 2.76 -32.64
CA GLY A 61 -6.59 2.92 -33.88
C GLY A 61 -6.82 4.39 -34.20
N LEU A 62 -6.12 4.89 -35.22
CA LEU A 62 -6.34 6.23 -35.81
C LEU A 62 -7.44 6.19 -36.89
N SER A 63 -7.60 5.05 -37.56
CA SER A 63 -8.70 4.78 -38.47
C SER A 63 -9.00 3.27 -38.53
N THR A 64 -9.93 2.85 -39.39
CA THR A 64 -10.18 1.44 -39.70
C THR A 64 -8.97 0.74 -40.32
N SER A 65 -8.08 1.49 -40.98
CA SER A 65 -6.94 0.99 -41.77
C SER A 65 -5.57 1.36 -41.21
N LEU A 66 -5.50 2.35 -40.31
CA LEU A 66 -4.24 2.90 -39.78
C LEU A 66 -4.13 2.69 -38.26
N LEU A 67 -3.08 1.97 -37.85
CA LEU A 67 -2.72 1.74 -36.45
C LEU A 67 -1.42 2.47 -36.11
N GLY A 68 -1.45 3.25 -35.03
CA GLY A 68 -0.25 3.74 -34.38
C GLY A 68 0.24 2.78 -33.29
N ARG A 69 1.52 2.90 -32.96
CA ARG A 69 2.17 2.20 -31.84
C ARG A 69 2.67 3.22 -30.83
N ILE A 70 2.39 2.97 -29.55
CA ILE A 70 2.88 3.77 -28.42
C ILE A 70 3.82 2.88 -27.62
N LEU A 71 5.09 3.26 -27.52
CA LEU A 71 6.07 2.64 -26.64
C LEU A 71 5.68 2.92 -25.18
N PHE A 72 5.91 1.98 -24.26
CA PHE A 72 5.50 2.14 -22.85
C PHE A 72 6.09 3.39 -22.17
N GLN A 73 7.32 3.78 -22.54
CA GLN A 73 7.96 5.04 -22.12
C GLN A 73 7.14 6.30 -22.48
N ASN A 74 6.31 6.22 -23.52
CA ASN A 74 5.48 7.30 -24.04
C ASN A 74 3.99 7.15 -23.66
N VAL A 75 3.62 6.15 -22.84
CA VAL A 75 2.25 6.01 -22.30
C VAL A 75 2.06 6.86 -21.06
N SER A 76 3.09 6.96 -20.22
CA SER A 76 3.06 7.66 -18.93
C SER A 76 4.47 8.06 -18.48
N PRO A 77 4.64 9.15 -17.71
CA PRO A 77 5.95 9.53 -17.15
C PRO A 77 6.47 8.54 -16.08
N TYR A 78 5.64 7.57 -15.68
CA TYR A 78 5.92 6.55 -14.67
C TYR A 78 6.43 5.25 -15.28
N PHE A 79 7.40 4.61 -14.64
CA PHE A 79 7.88 3.28 -14.96
C PHE A 79 6.95 2.20 -14.38
N VAL A 80 6.48 1.29 -15.24
CA VAL A 80 5.49 0.26 -14.90
C VAL A 80 6.10 -1.13 -15.08
N GLN A 81 6.26 -1.88 -13.98
CA GLN A 81 6.80 -3.25 -14.01
C GLN A 81 5.77 -4.32 -14.41
N LYS A 82 4.46 -4.06 -14.22
CA LYS A 82 3.40 -5.05 -14.43
C LYS A 82 2.50 -4.66 -15.59
N HIS A 83 2.56 -5.40 -16.70
CA HIS A 83 1.77 -5.16 -17.91
C HIS A 83 0.26 -5.05 -17.65
N SER A 84 -0.28 -5.82 -16.70
CA SER A 84 -1.70 -5.80 -16.30
C SER A 84 -2.20 -4.45 -15.76
N LEU A 85 -1.30 -3.52 -15.38
CA LEU A 85 -1.70 -2.16 -15.03
C LEU A 85 -2.13 -1.36 -16.27
N TYR A 86 -1.47 -1.53 -17.42
CA TYR A 86 -1.91 -0.89 -18.65
C TYR A 86 -3.28 -1.42 -19.09
N GLU A 87 -3.52 -2.73 -18.95
CA GLU A 87 -4.82 -3.37 -19.22
C GLU A 87 -5.95 -2.80 -18.34
N LYS A 88 -5.68 -2.54 -17.05
CA LYS A 88 -6.64 -1.92 -16.13
C LYS A 88 -6.97 -0.46 -16.46
N TYR A 89 -5.98 0.36 -16.86
CA TYR A 89 -6.15 1.80 -17.05
C TYR A 89 -6.35 2.23 -18.52
N LEU A 90 -6.02 1.36 -19.48
CA LEU A 90 -6.25 1.51 -20.93
C LEU A 90 -7.03 0.30 -21.49
N PRO A 91 -8.30 0.09 -21.08
CA PRO A 91 -9.15 -0.93 -21.70
C PRO A 91 -9.33 -0.66 -23.20
N GLU A 92 -9.50 -1.72 -23.98
CA GLU A 92 -9.78 -1.65 -25.41
C GLU A 92 -11.05 -0.83 -25.69
N GLY A 93 -11.04 -0.04 -26.76
CA GLY A 93 -12.11 0.91 -27.08
C GLY A 93 -12.03 2.25 -26.33
N LYS A 94 -11.09 2.45 -25.39
CA LYS A 94 -10.93 3.76 -24.72
C LYS A 94 -10.42 4.82 -25.70
N LEU A 95 -11.19 5.90 -25.86
CA LEU A 95 -10.84 7.08 -26.67
C LEU A 95 -9.83 7.96 -25.92
N LEU A 96 -8.68 8.23 -26.54
CA LEU A 96 -7.63 9.11 -26.01
C LEU A 96 -7.19 10.14 -27.07
N THR A 97 -6.41 11.14 -26.65
CA THR A 97 -5.68 12.07 -27.53
C THR A 97 -4.21 11.71 -27.50
N ALA A 98 -3.58 11.54 -28.66
CA ALA A 98 -2.17 11.22 -28.80
C ALA A 98 -1.45 12.21 -29.73
N LYS A 99 -0.15 12.41 -29.52
CA LYS A 99 0.72 13.21 -30.40
C LYS A 99 1.52 12.31 -31.32
N VAL A 100 1.66 12.69 -32.59
CA VAL A 100 2.46 11.95 -33.58
C VAL A 100 3.94 12.27 -33.42
N LEU A 101 4.75 11.29 -32.98
CA LEU A 101 6.21 11.43 -32.86
C LEU A 101 6.94 11.12 -34.17
N SER A 102 6.50 10.09 -34.90
CA SER A 102 7.09 9.68 -36.18
C SER A 102 6.06 9.02 -37.11
N VAL A 103 6.36 8.99 -38.42
CA VAL A 103 5.47 8.47 -39.47
C VAL A 103 6.32 7.68 -40.48
N ASN A 104 6.37 6.36 -40.35
CA ASN A 104 7.04 5.49 -41.29
C ASN A 104 6.12 5.15 -42.47
N ARG A 105 6.27 5.91 -43.55
CA ARG A 105 5.48 5.77 -44.78
C ARG A 105 5.71 4.46 -45.54
N LYS A 106 6.80 3.71 -45.28
CA LYS A 106 7.08 2.42 -45.94
C LYS A 106 6.29 1.28 -45.31
N GLU A 107 6.33 1.17 -43.98
CA GLU A 107 5.66 0.12 -43.21
C GLU A 107 4.19 0.43 -42.87
N LYS A 108 3.73 1.66 -43.15
CA LYS A 108 2.44 2.20 -42.69
C LYS A 108 2.31 2.34 -41.16
N HIS A 109 3.43 2.33 -40.43
CA HIS A 109 3.48 2.52 -38.98
C HIS A 109 3.59 4.01 -38.59
N THR A 110 2.90 4.42 -37.52
CA THR A 110 3.06 5.74 -36.90
C THR A 110 3.36 5.62 -35.41
N GLU A 111 4.43 6.24 -34.94
CA GLU A 111 4.78 6.25 -33.51
C GLU A 111 4.09 7.43 -32.82
N LEU A 112 3.45 7.14 -31.69
CA LEU A 112 2.61 8.09 -30.95
C LEU A 112 3.06 8.24 -29.49
N SER A 113 2.61 9.33 -28.85
CA SER A 113 2.81 9.63 -27.44
C SER A 113 1.50 10.03 -26.75
N LEU A 114 1.32 9.58 -25.51
CA LEU A 114 0.24 9.95 -24.59
C LEU A 114 0.77 10.76 -23.39
N LEU A 115 2.04 11.19 -23.41
CA LEU A 115 2.62 11.93 -22.28
C LEU A 115 1.92 13.29 -22.07
N PRO A 116 1.77 13.76 -20.81
CA PRO A 116 1.16 15.06 -20.53
C PRO A 116 1.89 16.23 -21.19
N GLU A 117 3.22 16.20 -21.19
CA GLU A 117 4.09 17.19 -21.86
C GLU A 117 3.88 17.25 -23.38
N ASP A 118 3.48 16.12 -23.98
CA ASP A 118 3.26 16.01 -25.41
C ASP A 118 1.85 16.43 -25.84
N THR A 119 0.85 16.09 -25.02
CA THR A 119 -0.58 16.14 -25.38
C THR A 119 -1.35 17.28 -24.71
N GLY A 120 -0.85 17.83 -23.60
CA GLY A 120 -1.59 18.74 -22.73
C GLY A 120 -2.72 18.08 -21.91
N MET A 121 -2.82 16.75 -21.95
CA MET A 121 -3.84 15.97 -21.25
C MET A 121 -3.28 15.39 -19.93
N PRO A 122 -4.12 15.10 -18.92
CA PRO A 122 -3.67 14.41 -17.71
C PRO A 122 -3.10 13.01 -18.02
N SER A 123 -2.15 12.57 -17.18
CA SER A 123 -1.51 11.24 -17.31
C SER A 123 -2.55 10.12 -17.28
N VAL A 124 -2.40 9.15 -18.19
CA VAL A 124 -3.31 7.99 -18.29
C VAL A 124 -3.19 7.06 -17.07
N LEU A 125 -2.08 7.14 -16.33
CA LEU A 125 -1.88 6.52 -15.02
C LEU A 125 -1.91 7.60 -13.92
N PRO A 126 -2.74 7.46 -12.87
CA PRO A 126 -2.77 8.38 -11.74
C PRO A 126 -1.45 8.42 -10.95
N GLU A 127 -1.10 9.61 -10.44
CA GLU A 127 0.09 9.82 -9.59
C GLU A 127 -0.03 9.11 -8.23
N SER A 128 -1.26 8.89 -7.75
CA SER A 128 -1.57 8.11 -6.53
C SER A 128 -1.16 6.63 -6.59
N LEU A 129 -0.69 6.13 -7.74
CA LEU A 129 -0.08 4.80 -7.85
C LEU A 129 1.36 4.74 -7.28
N GLY A 130 1.96 5.87 -6.91
CA GLY A 130 3.28 5.93 -6.25
C GLY A 130 4.45 5.39 -7.10
N LEU A 131 4.26 5.31 -8.41
CA LEU A 131 5.21 4.70 -9.33
C LEU A 131 6.45 5.60 -9.56
N PRO A 132 7.66 5.05 -9.71
CA PRO A 132 8.85 5.85 -9.96
C PRO A 132 8.79 6.50 -11.35
N ARG A 133 8.99 7.82 -11.43
CA ARG A 133 9.11 8.54 -12.70
C ARG A 133 10.42 8.19 -13.42
N TYR A 134 10.38 8.13 -14.74
CA TYR A 134 11.59 8.12 -15.57
C TYR A 134 12.42 9.40 -15.30
N GLY A 135 13.75 9.29 -15.23
CA GLY A 135 14.67 10.43 -15.06
C GLY A 135 14.83 10.99 -13.63
N ALA A 136 14.02 10.56 -12.66
CA ALA A 136 13.97 11.17 -11.31
C ALA A 136 15.30 11.17 -10.51
N GLU A 137 16.26 10.27 -10.81
CA GLU A 137 17.60 10.35 -10.22
C GLU A 137 18.41 11.55 -10.71
N GLN A 138 18.23 11.94 -11.98
CA GLN A 138 19.01 12.98 -12.62
C GLN A 138 18.58 14.38 -12.13
N GLU A 139 17.27 14.58 -11.99
CA GLU A 139 16.71 15.79 -11.34
C GLU A 139 17.19 15.95 -9.90
N LYS A 140 17.23 14.87 -9.11
CA LYS A 140 17.76 14.88 -7.73
C LYS A 140 19.23 15.29 -7.69
N ARG A 141 20.08 14.71 -8.55
CA ARG A 141 21.51 15.07 -8.65
C ARG A 141 21.70 16.55 -9.00
N GLU A 142 20.95 17.07 -9.98
CA GLU A 142 21.00 18.51 -10.30
C GLU A 142 20.45 19.41 -9.18
N ALA A 143 19.41 18.98 -8.46
CA ALA A 143 18.84 19.73 -7.35
C ALA A 143 19.85 19.87 -6.20
N ASP A 144 20.56 18.80 -5.86
CA ASP A 144 21.58 18.84 -4.81
C ASP A 144 22.84 19.62 -5.24
N ASP A 145 23.23 19.58 -6.51
CA ASP A 145 24.30 20.45 -7.03
C ASP A 145 23.87 21.93 -7.11
N ARG A 146 22.59 22.23 -7.37
CA ARG A 146 22.02 23.57 -7.22
C ARG A 146 22.08 24.04 -5.75
N LYS A 147 21.73 23.20 -4.78
CA LYS A 147 21.87 23.50 -3.33
C LYS A 147 23.33 23.75 -2.93
N LYS A 148 24.27 22.87 -3.31
CA LYS A 148 25.72 23.05 -3.05
C LYS A 148 26.23 24.38 -3.60
N ARG A 149 25.83 24.77 -4.82
CA ARG A 149 26.18 26.07 -5.43
C ARG A 149 25.58 27.26 -4.66
N GLN A 150 24.38 27.14 -4.09
CA GLN A 150 23.78 28.17 -3.23
C GLN A 150 24.50 28.28 -1.88
N GLU A 151 24.82 27.16 -1.22
CA GLU A 151 25.64 27.15 -0.01
C GLU A 151 27.01 27.79 -0.22
N LEU A 152 27.68 27.49 -1.33
CA LEU A 152 28.99 28.08 -1.64
C LEU A 152 28.90 29.61 -1.75
N LYS A 153 27.86 30.11 -2.42
CA LYS A 153 27.58 31.56 -2.54
C LYS A 153 27.32 32.19 -1.17
N LEU A 154 26.54 31.54 -0.31
CA LEU A 154 26.29 31.99 1.07
C LEU A 154 27.59 32.01 1.89
N LYS A 155 28.37 30.93 1.89
CA LYS A 155 29.66 30.81 2.58
C LYS A 155 30.67 31.87 2.08
N THR A 156 30.66 32.19 0.79
CA THR A 156 31.47 33.28 0.21
C THR A 156 30.98 34.68 0.65
N LYS A 157 29.66 34.90 0.70
CA LYS A 157 29.07 36.17 1.14
C LYS A 157 29.38 36.44 2.63
N TRP A 158 29.28 35.42 3.49
CA TRP A 158 29.70 35.49 4.89
C TRP A 158 31.20 35.82 5.06
N ARG A 159 32.08 35.26 4.21
CA ARG A 159 33.51 35.59 4.22
C ARG A 159 33.79 37.06 3.86
N ARG A 160 33.05 37.66 2.91
CA ARG A 160 33.17 39.10 2.59
C ARG A 160 32.73 39.99 3.75
N VAL A 161 31.54 39.74 4.31
CA VAL A 161 31.00 40.52 5.46
C VAL A 161 31.90 40.45 6.71
N LYS A 162 32.70 39.37 6.86
CA LYS A 162 33.70 39.24 7.93
C LYS A 162 35.04 39.93 7.62
N SER A 163 35.29 40.33 6.36
CA SER A 163 36.50 41.05 5.93
C SER A 163 36.38 42.57 6.00
N GLU A 164 35.16 43.11 6.16
CA GLU A 164 34.85 44.54 5.99
C GLU A 164 34.69 45.30 7.33
N ARG A 165 35.08 44.72 8.49
CA ARG A 165 34.89 45.35 9.82
C ARG A 165 36.05 45.21 10.82
N HIS A 166 37.05 46.08 10.66
CA HIS A 166 38.03 46.58 11.64
C HIS A 166 38.49 47.96 11.12
N HIS A 167 38.92 49.01 11.84
CA HIS A 167 38.89 49.49 13.24
C HIS A 167 39.36 50.98 13.16
N PRO A 168 39.42 51.83 14.23
CA PRO A 168 39.07 51.68 15.66
C PRO A 168 37.86 52.61 16.05
N LEU A 169 37.54 53.10 17.26
CA LEU A 169 38.26 53.38 18.52
C LEU A 169 37.30 53.53 19.74
N SER A 170 37.80 53.26 20.96
CA SER A 170 37.35 53.72 22.30
C SER A 170 35.94 53.36 22.87
N ALA A 171 35.94 52.96 24.16
CA ALA A 171 34.82 52.66 25.06
C ALA A 171 33.94 51.45 24.67
N VAL A 172 33.45 50.60 25.59
CA VAL A 172 33.43 50.64 27.08
C VAL A 172 34.31 49.53 27.68
N ARG A 173 34.61 49.62 28.98
CA ARG A 173 35.45 48.69 29.76
C ARG A 173 34.73 47.39 30.16
N ASP A 174 35.54 46.43 30.62
CA ASP A 174 35.20 45.26 31.45
C ASP A 174 34.30 44.19 30.77
N LEU A 175 34.63 42.90 30.72
CA LEU A 175 35.57 42.11 31.52
C LEU A 175 36.01 40.84 30.76
N TYR A 176 37.18 40.82 30.10
CA TYR A 176 37.76 39.56 29.58
C TYR A 176 39.27 39.61 29.25
N PHE A 177 40.15 40.00 30.20
CA PHE A 177 41.58 39.64 30.09
C PHE A 177 42.34 39.63 31.43
N VAL A 178 42.68 38.43 31.92
CA VAL A 178 44.09 38.07 32.21
C VAL A 178 44.28 36.60 31.81
N ILE A 179 44.97 36.37 30.68
CA ILE A 179 45.56 35.06 30.40
C ILE A 179 46.95 35.03 31.03
N ARG A 180 47.24 33.96 31.79
CA ARG A 180 48.54 33.63 32.43
C ARG A 180 49.06 34.62 33.48
N ILE A 181 49.00 34.19 34.74
CA ILE A 181 50.21 34.16 35.59
C ILE A 181 50.55 32.68 35.81
N ALA A 182 51.84 32.34 35.79
CA ALA A 182 52.31 30.96 35.91
C ALA A 182 53.24 30.77 37.11
N PHE A 183 52.69 30.23 38.20
CA PHE A 183 53.41 29.62 39.33
C PHE A 183 52.54 28.42 39.76
N LYS A 184 52.90 27.13 39.58
CA LYS A 184 54.15 26.38 39.84
C LYS A 184 54.31 26.01 41.33
N ILE A 185 53.71 24.88 41.72
CA ILE A 185 54.15 23.95 42.80
C ILE A 185 53.50 22.57 42.53
N HIS A 186 54.22 21.50 42.87
CA HIS A 186 53.85 20.08 42.88
C HIS A 186 54.46 19.48 44.19
N PRO A 187 54.07 18.29 44.71
CA PRO A 187 53.77 17.03 44.01
C PRO A 187 52.27 16.62 44.16
N SER A 188 51.75 15.45 44.62
CA SER A 188 52.31 14.18 45.14
C SER A 188 51.29 13.02 45.18
N CYS A 189 51.82 11.80 45.06
CA CYS A 189 51.41 10.50 45.64
C CYS A 189 49.94 10.00 45.59
N CYS A 190 49.77 8.81 44.98
CA CYS A 190 48.84 7.77 45.45
C CYS A 190 49.43 7.07 46.71
N PRO A 191 48.65 6.29 47.49
CA PRO A 191 48.51 4.85 47.19
C PRO A 191 47.17 4.15 47.61
N PRO A 192 46.95 2.87 47.21
CA PRO A 192 45.95 1.91 47.73
C PRO A 192 46.58 1.10 48.92
N PRO A 193 46.24 -0.19 49.30
CA PRO A 193 45.22 -1.16 48.84
C PRO A 193 44.51 -1.99 49.97
N CYS A 194 43.77 -3.05 49.59
CA CYS A 194 43.79 -4.45 50.13
C CYS A 194 42.58 -5.24 49.56
N THR A 195 42.66 -6.19 48.62
CA THR A 195 43.28 -7.55 48.56
C THR A 195 42.60 -8.65 49.39
N HIS A 196 41.88 -9.58 48.73
CA HIS A 196 42.16 -11.03 48.79
C HIS A 196 41.41 -11.90 47.74
N PHE A 197 42.15 -12.79 47.08
CA PHE A 197 41.75 -14.09 46.48
C PHE A 197 42.41 -15.20 47.37
N PRO A 198 42.20 -16.55 47.24
CA PRO A 198 42.02 -17.36 46.02
C PRO A 198 40.82 -18.38 46.14
N LEU A 199 40.68 -19.55 45.49
CA LEU A 199 41.54 -20.43 44.67
C LEU A 199 40.70 -21.19 43.59
N LEU A 200 41.03 -22.46 43.28
CA LEU A 200 40.42 -23.34 42.28
C LEU A 200 40.04 -24.71 42.90
N GLN A 201 39.15 -25.49 42.25
CA GLN A 201 39.51 -26.85 41.75
C GLN A 201 38.46 -27.51 40.80
N GLU A 202 38.96 -27.89 39.61
CA GLU A 202 38.86 -29.18 38.88
C GLU A 202 37.54 -30.01 38.71
N ALA A 203 37.20 -30.21 37.41
CA ALA A 203 36.98 -31.47 36.68
C ALA A 203 35.85 -32.50 36.99
N GLU A 204 34.95 -32.69 36.01
CA GLU A 204 34.49 -33.95 35.33
C GLU A 204 34.15 -35.28 36.09
N PRO A 205 33.54 -36.31 35.44
CA PRO A 205 32.53 -36.31 34.36
C PRO A 205 31.31 -37.22 34.67
N LYS A 206 30.24 -37.19 33.86
CA LYS A 206 29.14 -38.20 33.92
C LYS A 206 28.73 -38.81 32.57
N LYS A 207 28.64 -40.14 32.61
CA LYS A 207 28.59 -41.13 31.53
C LYS A 207 27.43 -41.00 30.52
N ARG A 208 27.70 -41.49 29.29
CA ARG A 208 26.76 -41.70 28.19
C ARG A 208 25.48 -42.44 28.61
N LYS A 209 24.35 -42.10 27.97
CA LYS A 209 23.25 -43.04 27.67
C LYS A 209 22.77 -42.83 26.23
N ILE A 210 22.26 -43.89 25.62
CA ILE A 210 21.77 -43.94 24.24
C ILE A 210 20.27 -43.65 24.21
N CYS A 211 19.82 -42.92 23.21
CA CYS A 211 18.41 -42.90 22.79
C CYS A 211 18.31 -43.53 21.39
N PRO A 212 17.20 -44.22 21.06
CA PRO A 212 17.01 -44.82 19.75
C PRO A 212 16.75 -43.74 18.67
N ALA A 213 16.74 -44.18 17.41
CA ALA A 213 16.10 -43.42 16.34
C ALA A 213 14.58 -43.33 16.59
N ASP A 214 13.93 -42.30 16.03
CA ASP A 214 12.63 -42.49 15.41
C ASP A 214 12.32 -41.37 14.41
N GLU A 215 11.39 -41.67 13.50
CA GLU A 215 10.99 -40.81 12.38
C GLU A 215 10.00 -39.73 12.82
N SER A 216 10.09 -38.55 12.21
CA SER A 216 9.04 -37.52 12.24
C SER A 216 9.30 -36.50 11.13
N ASP A 217 9.08 -36.92 9.88
CA ASP A 217 9.10 -36.01 8.73
C ASP A 217 7.84 -35.13 8.74
N SER A 218 7.91 -33.97 9.40
CA SER A 218 6.89 -32.94 9.31
C SER A 218 7.04 -32.20 7.99
N GLY A 219 6.60 -32.83 6.90
CA GLY A 219 6.76 -32.35 5.54
C GLY A 219 6.20 -30.94 5.31
N ILE A 220 7.10 -30.00 5.03
CA ILE A 220 6.79 -28.74 4.34
C ILE A 220 7.69 -28.68 3.12
N GLU A 221 7.18 -29.16 1.99
CA GLU A 221 7.84 -29.02 0.70
C GLU A 221 7.82 -27.56 0.27
N VAL A 222 8.97 -26.89 0.39
CA VAL A 222 9.20 -25.58 -0.23
C VAL A 222 9.41 -25.81 -1.73
N TYR A 223 8.30 -26.02 -2.44
CA TYR A 223 8.28 -26.14 -3.89
C TYR A 223 8.84 -24.86 -4.53
N TYR A 224 9.99 -24.99 -5.17
CA TYR A 224 10.46 -24.03 -6.16
C TYR A 224 10.67 -24.79 -7.46
N ARG A 225 10.04 -24.31 -8.54
CA ARG A 225 10.24 -24.87 -9.87
C ARG A 225 11.70 -24.64 -10.28
N GLU A 226 12.43 -25.72 -10.55
CA GLU A 226 13.66 -25.60 -11.32
C GLU A 226 13.23 -25.26 -12.77
N GLU A 227 13.65 -24.10 -13.24
CA GLU A 227 13.56 -23.69 -14.64
C GLU A 227 14.91 -24.05 -15.26
N GLU A 228 14.92 -25.08 -16.09
CA GLU A 228 16.07 -25.52 -16.89
C GLU A 228 15.89 -24.97 -18.31
N ASP A 229 16.92 -24.33 -18.84
CA ASP A 229 16.95 -23.83 -20.22
C ASP A 229 17.25 -25.00 -21.19
N ASP A 230 16.35 -25.28 -22.14
CA ASP A 230 16.68 -26.02 -23.37
C ASP A 230 15.64 -25.73 -24.47
N ASP A 231 16.10 -25.50 -25.71
CA ASP A 231 15.28 -25.14 -26.89
C ASP A 231 15.17 -26.31 -27.89
N GLN A 232 13.96 -26.80 -28.22
CA GLN A 232 13.46 -27.00 -29.62
C GLN A 232 12.15 -27.83 -29.81
N GLU A 233 11.36 -27.38 -30.80
CA GLU A 233 10.42 -28.05 -31.73
C GLU A 233 9.21 -28.94 -31.29
N GLU A 234 8.02 -28.33 -31.46
CA GLU A 234 6.73 -28.78 -32.06
C GLU A 234 5.94 -30.10 -31.74
N GLU A 235 4.60 -29.93 -31.88
CA GLU A 235 3.54 -30.91 -32.26
C GLU A 235 3.40 -32.26 -31.52
N ALA A 236 2.39 -32.34 -30.62
CA ALA A 236 1.24 -33.25 -30.82
C ALA A 236 0.10 -33.00 -29.83
N ALA A 237 -1.15 -33.02 -30.29
CA ALA A 237 -2.33 -32.74 -29.46
C ALA A 237 -2.87 -33.96 -28.68
N LYS A 238 -3.41 -33.73 -27.48
CA LYS A 238 -4.50 -34.56 -26.91
C LYS A 238 -5.43 -33.80 -25.98
N LYS A 239 -6.68 -33.62 -26.42
CA LYS A 239 -7.79 -33.08 -25.62
C LYS A 239 -8.21 -34.08 -24.54
N LYS A 240 -8.38 -33.64 -23.30
CA LYS A 240 -9.40 -34.18 -22.39
C LYS A 240 -10.18 -33.05 -21.74
N SER A 241 -11.49 -33.11 -21.87
CA SER A 241 -12.44 -32.12 -21.37
C SER A 241 -12.77 -32.35 -19.90
N GLN A 242 -12.76 -31.29 -19.09
CA GLN A 242 -13.55 -31.23 -17.87
C GLN A 242 -14.53 -30.05 -17.92
N ILE A 243 -15.71 -30.27 -17.34
CA ILE A 243 -16.86 -29.39 -17.43
C ILE A 243 -16.71 -28.25 -16.42
N ARG A 244 -16.85 -27.00 -16.88
CA ARG A 244 -16.85 -25.82 -15.99
C ARG A 244 -18.17 -25.75 -15.21
N LYS A 245 -18.10 -25.71 -13.88
CA LYS A 245 -19.12 -25.05 -13.05
C LYS A 245 -18.69 -23.58 -12.84
N PRO A 246 -19.63 -22.62 -12.78
CA PRO A 246 -19.31 -21.25 -12.38
C PRO A 246 -19.11 -21.16 -10.86
N GLY A 247 -18.14 -20.37 -10.41
CA GLY A 247 -17.87 -20.14 -8.99
C GLY A 247 -16.88 -19.00 -8.76
N GLU A 248 -17.26 -18.08 -7.87
CA GLU A 248 -16.50 -16.98 -7.24
C GLU A 248 -15.49 -16.17 -8.07
N ALA A 249 -15.78 -14.86 -8.21
CA ALA A 249 -14.76 -13.84 -8.48
C ALA A 249 -13.87 -13.63 -7.23
N PRO A 250 -12.60 -13.19 -7.39
CA PRO A 250 -11.69 -13.01 -6.25
C PRO A 250 -12.18 -11.93 -5.30
N ARG A 251 -12.35 -12.28 -4.02
CA ARG A 251 -12.74 -11.37 -2.93
C ARG A 251 -11.76 -10.18 -2.84
N LEU A 252 -12.29 -8.95 -2.77
CA LEU A 252 -11.50 -7.81 -2.31
C LEU A 252 -11.21 -7.99 -0.82
N GLN A 253 -9.93 -8.00 -0.46
CA GLN A 253 -9.53 -7.72 0.91
C GLN A 253 -9.62 -6.21 1.12
N VAL A 254 -10.49 -5.77 2.04
CA VAL A 254 -10.53 -4.37 2.47
C VAL A 254 -9.22 -4.07 3.18
N SER A 255 -8.40 -3.18 2.61
CA SER A 255 -7.16 -2.72 3.24
C SER A 255 -7.47 -1.99 4.54
N MET A 256 -6.83 -2.41 5.63
CA MET A 256 -7.08 -1.90 6.98
C MET A 256 -6.56 -0.46 7.12
N GLY A 257 -7.42 0.52 6.80
CA GLY A 257 -7.09 1.93 6.74
C GLY A 257 -8.25 2.81 6.31
N PHE A 258 -9.45 2.58 6.89
CA PHE A 258 -10.58 3.49 6.73
C PHE A 258 -10.53 4.55 7.84
N THR A 259 -9.68 5.54 7.64
CA THR A 259 -9.62 6.80 8.39
C THR A 259 -10.69 7.76 7.83
N TRP A 260 -11.43 8.45 8.70
CA TRP A 260 -12.52 9.32 8.26
C TRP A 260 -12.04 10.66 7.66
N ASP A 261 -10.75 10.97 7.78
CA ASP A 261 -10.22 12.33 7.63
C ASP A 261 -9.35 12.60 6.38
N GLU A 262 -8.81 11.57 5.71
CA GLU A 262 -7.71 11.79 4.72
C GLU A 262 -8.14 12.40 3.36
N ASP A 263 -9.43 12.41 3.02
CA ASP A 263 -9.96 13.09 1.81
C ASP A 263 -10.42 14.55 2.08
N MET A 264 -10.34 15.05 3.32
CA MET A 264 -10.96 16.33 3.73
C MET A 264 -10.29 17.62 3.20
N ASN A 265 -9.27 17.53 2.35
CA ASN A 265 -8.55 18.70 1.79
C ASN A 265 -8.58 18.79 0.25
N ALA A 266 -9.42 18.00 -0.44
CA ALA A 266 -9.47 17.95 -1.90
C ALA A 266 -10.78 18.48 -2.52
N VAL A 267 -11.74 18.99 -1.72
CA VAL A 267 -13.05 19.43 -2.21
C VAL A 267 -13.49 20.74 -1.55
N ASP A 268 -13.38 21.86 -2.28
CA ASP A 268 -14.08 23.11 -1.95
C ASP A 268 -15.59 22.92 -2.20
N ILE A 269 -16.35 22.56 -1.17
CA ILE A 269 -17.82 22.59 -1.20
C ILE A 269 -18.30 23.91 -0.56
N PRO A 270 -19.02 24.78 -1.28
CA PRO A 270 -19.51 26.03 -0.71
C PRO A 270 -20.60 25.74 0.33
N VAL A 271 -20.38 26.22 1.56
CA VAL A 271 -21.35 26.11 2.67
C VAL A 271 -22.64 26.84 2.27
N LEU A 272 -23.71 26.07 2.07
CA LEU A 272 -25.05 26.60 1.81
C LEU A 272 -25.88 26.50 3.08
N ASN A 273 -26.05 27.62 3.80
CA ASN A 273 -26.92 27.66 4.98
C ASN A 273 -28.34 27.28 4.59
N GLN A 274 -28.82 26.15 5.11
CA GLN A 274 -30.23 25.78 5.04
C GLN A 274 -31.02 26.78 5.88
N LYS A 275 -32.07 27.36 5.29
CA LYS A 275 -33.21 27.88 6.05
C LYS A 275 -34.33 26.86 5.95
N GLU A 276 -34.94 26.58 7.10
CA GLU A 276 -36.11 25.73 7.18
C GLU A 276 -37.31 26.43 6.53
N GLU A 277 -38.01 25.73 5.64
CA GLU A 277 -39.37 26.08 5.23
C GLU A 277 -40.34 25.12 5.94
N SER A 278 -40.74 25.49 7.16
CA SER A 278 -41.85 24.82 7.83
C SER A 278 -43.18 25.34 7.26
N SER A 279 -44.09 24.42 6.98
CA SER A 279 -45.49 24.74 6.67
C SER A 279 -46.24 25.16 7.95
N GLU A 280 -47.09 26.19 7.89
CA GLU A 280 -48.53 26.05 8.12
C GLU A 280 -49.35 27.35 7.97
N SER A 281 -50.58 27.16 7.45
CA SER A 281 -51.84 27.86 7.79
C SER A 281 -52.09 29.34 7.47
N GLU A 282 -53.36 29.62 7.16
CA GLU A 282 -53.95 30.90 6.76
C GLU A 282 -54.78 31.49 7.91
N GLU A 283 -54.73 32.81 8.15
CA GLU A 283 -55.87 33.65 8.58
C GLU A 283 -55.70 35.07 7.95
N GLU A 284 -56.81 35.79 7.74
CA GLU A 284 -56.88 37.03 6.93
C GLU A 284 -56.97 38.31 7.79
N GLU A 285 -56.34 39.42 7.33
CA GLU A 285 -56.91 40.80 7.36
C GLU A 285 -56.27 41.64 6.22
N GLU A 286 -57.05 42.45 5.47
CA GLU A 286 -56.58 43.41 4.43
C GLU A 286 -56.51 44.86 5.01
N ASP A 287 -55.86 45.90 4.45
CA ASP A 287 -55.01 46.20 3.27
C ASP A 287 -54.17 47.46 3.73
N PRO A 288 -53.61 48.41 2.92
CA PRO A 288 -53.41 48.44 1.48
C PRO A 288 -52.04 48.88 0.94
N GLN A 289 -51.90 48.68 -0.37
CA GLN A 289 -50.93 49.30 -1.29
C GLN A 289 -49.46 48.81 -1.26
N SER A 290 -49.22 47.62 -1.82
CA SER A 290 -48.15 47.52 -2.83
C SER A 290 -48.55 46.63 -4.01
N LYS A 291 -48.15 47.02 -5.23
CA LYS A 291 -48.70 46.44 -6.47
C LYS A 291 -48.03 45.11 -6.81
N LEU A 292 -48.76 43.99 -6.67
CA LEU A 292 -48.39 42.69 -7.22
C LEU A 292 -48.10 42.80 -8.73
N LYS A 293 -46.82 42.80 -9.10
CA LYS A 293 -46.38 42.67 -10.49
C LYS A 293 -46.74 41.26 -10.96
N LYS A 294 -47.80 41.13 -11.77
CA LYS A 294 -48.04 39.90 -12.55
C LYS A 294 -46.80 39.63 -13.42
N GLN A 295 -45.98 38.65 -13.02
CA GLN A 295 -44.90 38.11 -13.85
C GLN A 295 -45.42 37.91 -15.27
N THR A 296 -44.68 38.37 -16.26
CA THR A 296 -45.18 38.36 -17.64
C THR A 296 -45.33 36.92 -18.14
N LYS A 297 -46.24 36.66 -19.08
CA LYS A 297 -46.48 35.29 -19.57
C LYS A 297 -45.20 34.61 -20.08
N LYS A 298 -44.33 35.38 -20.74
CA LYS A 298 -43.00 34.96 -21.22
C LYS A 298 -42.01 34.64 -20.09
N GLU A 299 -42.11 35.34 -18.96
CA GLU A 299 -41.23 35.18 -17.80
C GLU A 299 -41.56 33.89 -17.04
N LYS A 300 -42.85 33.62 -16.79
CA LYS A 300 -43.30 32.32 -16.25
C LYS A 300 -42.96 31.16 -17.18
N GLU A 301 -43.05 31.37 -18.49
CA GLU A 301 -42.70 30.37 -19.50
C GLU A 301 -41.18 30.12 -19.58
N LEU A 302 -40.36 31.17 -19.44
CA LEU A 302 -38.91 31.05 -19.29
C LEU A 302 -38.52 30.32 -17.99
N GLU A 303 -39.21 30.61 -16.88
CA GLU A 303 -39.00 29.96 -15.58
C GLU A 303 -39.38 28.47 -15.65
N LYS A 304 -40.52 28.13 -16.26
CA LYS A 304 -40.90 26.74 -16.55
C LYS A 304 -39.84 26.04 -17.41
N GLN A 305 -39.36 26.68 -18.48
CA GLN A 305 -38.31 26.12 -19.32
C GLN A 305 -36.95 25.98 -18.60
N LYS A 306 -36.65 26.77 -17.56
CA LYS A 306 -35.47 26.56 -16.71
C LYS A 306 -35.65 25.31 -15.85
N LYS A 307 -36.77 25.22 -15.11
CA LYS A 307 -37.13 24.07 -14.27
C LYS A 307 -37.19 22.77 -15.07
N GLU A 308 -37.73 22.80 -16.29
CA GLU A 308 -37.75 21.67 -17.23
C GLU A 308 -36.35 21.26 -17.72
N LYS A 309 -35.46 22.23 -17.97
CA LYS A 309 -34.04 21.96 -18.32
C LYS A 309 -33.22 21.49 -17.11
N GLU A 310 -33.59 21.88 -15.90
CA GLU A 310 -32.99 21.41 -14.65
C GLU A 310 -33.43 19.98 -14.33
N LEU A 311 -34.72 19.65 -14.49
CA LEU A 311 -35.23 18.28 -14.45
C LEU A 311 -34.57 17.38 -15.50
N CYS A 312 -34.55 17.80 -16.77
CA CYS A 312 -33.92 17.04 -17.86
C CYS A 312 -32.41 16.78 -17.63
N LYS A 313 -31.70 17.72 -16.99
CA LYS A 313 -30.31 17.52 -16.54
C LYS A 313 -30.22 16.52 -15.37
N LEU A 314 -31.12 16.63 -14.39
CA LEU A 314 -31.15 15.75 -13.22
C LEU A 314 -31.45 14.30 -13.64
N GLU A 315 -32.41 14.11 -14.55
CA GLU A 315 -32.73 12.82 -15.19
C GLU A 315 -31.52 12.27 -15.95
N ALA A 316 -30.88 13.07 -16.81
CA ALA A 316 -29.68 12.66 -17.54
C ALA A 316 -28.53 12.26 -16.59
N ALA A 317 -28.38 12.95 -15.46
CA ALA A 317 -27.38 12.61 -14.44
C ALA A 317 -27.79 11.42 -13.55
N LEU A 318 -29.09 11.11 -13.40
CA LEU A 318 -29.57 9.88 -12.72
C LEU A 318 -29.41 8.63 -13.60
N MET A 319 -29.24 8.81 -14.91
CA MET A 319 -28.99 7.74 -15.87
C MET A 319 -27.50 7.37 -16.05
N ASP A 320 -26.58 8.02 -15.31
CA ASP A 320 -25.15 7.71 -15.33
C ASP A 320 -24.80 6.62 -14.28
N PRO A 321 -24.36 5.41 -14.69
CA PRO A 321 -24.00 4.33 -13.75
C PRO A 321 -22.75 4.62 -12.88
N SER A 322 -22.03 5.72 -13.14
CA SER A 322 -20.84 6.14 -12.39
C SER A 322 -21.09 7.28 -11.40
N ARG A 323 -22.33 7.79 -11.32
CA ARG A 323 -22.70 8.86 -10.38
C ARG A 323 -22.57 8.41 -8.92
N GLN A 324 -21.87 9.22 -8.13
CA GLN A 324 -21.87 9.09 -6.66
C GLN A 324 -23.21 9.59 -6.07
N PRO A 325 -23.75 8.94 -5.03
CA PRO A 325 -24.96 9.39 -4.35
C PRO A 325 -24.75 10.74 -3.66
N GLN A 326 -25.77 11.61 -3.67
CA GLN A 326 -25.74 12.95 -3.08
C GLN A 326 -26.94 13.24 -2.16
N SER A 327 -28.04 12.50 -2.27
CA SER A 327 -29.15 12.50 -1.31
C SER A 327 -29.20 11.19 -0.52
N ALA A 328 -29.83 11.22 0.67
CA ALA A 328 -30.26 10.02 1.39
C ALA A 328 -31.14 9.11 0.50
N ASP A 329 -31.96 9.68 -0.39
CA ASP A 329 -32.81 8.91 -1.33
C ASP A 329 -31.99 8.14 -2.39
N ASP A 330 -30.83 8.68 -2.78
CA ASP A 330 -29.91 7.98 -3.68
C ASP A 330 -29.32 6.76 -2.97
N PHE A 331 -28.89 6.94 -1.72
CA PHE A 331 -28.39 5.84 -0.89
C PHE A 331 -29.44 4.78 -0.62
N ASP A 332 -30.66 5.15 -0.24
CA ASP A 332 -31.76 4.19 -0.03
C ASP A 332 -32.06 3.38 -1.31
N ARG A 333 -32.03 4.03 -2.49
CA ARG A 333 -32.18 3.34 -3.78
C ARG A 333 -31.03 2.35 -4.07
N LEU A 334 -29.78 2.77 -3.85
CA LEU A 334 -28.60 1.92 -4.04
C LEU A 334 -28.62 0.72 -3.10
N VAL A 335 -28.90 0.97 -1.81
CA VAL A 335 -29.07 -0.04 -0.77
C VAL A 335 -30.19 -1.03 -1.12
N LEU A 336 -31.35 -0.58 -1.56
CA LEU A 336 -32.46 -1.46 -1.97
C LEU A 336 -32.08 -2.35 -3.16
N SER A 337 -31.24 -1.87 -4.08
CA SER A 337 -30.75 -2.68 -5.20
C SER A 337 -29.63 -3.67 -4.83
N SER A 338 -28.92 -3.46 -3.70
CA SER A 338 -27.85 -4.37 -3.25
C SER A 338 -27.72 -4.46 -1.70
N PRO A 339 -28.74 -5.01 -0.99
CA PRO A 339 -28.85 -4.88 0.47
C PRO A 339 -27.74 -5.52 1.31
N ASN A 340 -27.00 -6.47 0.74
CA ASN A 340 -25.90 -7.18 1.41
C ASN A 340 -24.56 -6.42 1.38
N SER A 341 -24.45 -5.33 0.60
CA SER A 341 -23.19 -4.62 0.36
C SER A 341 -22.83 -3.69 1.53
N SER A 342 -21.94 -4.13 2.44
CA SER A 342 -21.55 -3.31 3.60
C SER A 342 -20.95 -1.97 3.20
N ILE A 343 -20.16 -1.92 2.12
CA ILE A 343 -19.54 -0.66 1.64
C ILE A 343 -20.57 0.43 1.32
N LEU A 344 -21.75 0.10 0.80
CA LEU A 344 -22.81 1.10 0.56
C LEU A 344 -23.44 1.58 1.87
N TRP A 345 -23.67 0.67 2.82
CA TRP A 345 -24.13 1.03 4.17
C TRP A 345 -23.11 1.92 4.90
N LEU A 346 -21.82 1.65 4.75
CA LEU A 346 -20.73 2.46 5.32
C LEU A 346 -20.64 3.84 4.68
N GLN A 347 -20.77 3.94 3.35
CA GLN A 347 -20.84 5.24 2.65
C GLN A 347 -22.08 6.05 3.05
N TYR A 348 -23.19 5.39 3.34
CA TYR A 348 -24.41 6.07 3.81
C TYR A 348 -24.27 6.54 5.27
N MET A 349 -23.63 5.75 6.13
CA MET A 349 -23.20 6.22 7.46
C MET A 349 -22.24 7.40 7.35
N ALA A 350 -21.32 7.39 6.37
CA ALA A 350 -20.38 8.48 6.10
C ALA A 350 -21.10 9.79 5.73
N PHE A 351 -22.10 9.73 4.86
CA PHE A 351 -22.91 10.87 4.45
C PHE A 351 -23.60 11.55 5.64
N HIS A 352 -24.26 10.79 6.51
CA HIS A 352 -24.85 11.35 7.73
C HIS A 352 -23.79 11.84 8.73
N LEU A 353 -22.61 11.22 8.79
CA LEU A 353 -21.52 11.68 9.65
C LEU A 353 -20.91 13.01 9.17
N GLN A 354 -20.77 13.21 7.85
CA GLN A 354 -20.38 14.48 7.24
C GLN A 354 -21.43 15.59 7.49
N ALA A 355 -22.70 15.23 7.52
CA ALA A 355 -23.80 16.12 7.97
C ALA A 355 -23.88 16.28 9.51
N THR A 356 -22.98 15.66 10.28
CA THR A 356 -22.97 15.59 11.76
C THR A 356 -24.18 14.92 12.41
N GLU A 357 -25.01 14.22 11.62
CA GLU A 357 -26.26 13.57 12.02
C GLU A 357 -26.01 12.19 12.63
N ILE A 358 -25.23 12.13 13.70
CA ILE A 358 -24.72 10.88 14.32
C ILE A 358 -25.86 9.88 14.64
N GLU A 359 -27.03 10.37 15.07
CA GLU A 359 -28.18 9.50 15.36
C GLU A 359 -28.80 8.87 14.10
N LYS A 360 -28.81 9.58 12.97
CA LYS A 360 -29.24 9.00 11.69
C LYS A 360 -28.20 7.99 11.20
N ALA A 361 -26.90 8.25 11.39
CA ALA A 361 -25.85 7.25 11.11
C ALA A 361 -26.01 5.98 11.96
N ARG A 362 -26.34 6.09 13.26
CA ARG A 362 -26.71 4.95 14.13
C ARG A 362 -27.93 4.19 13.58
N ALA A 363 -28.98 4.90 13.19
CA ALA A 363 -30.19 4.29 12.63
C ALA A 363 -29.94 3.56 11.30
N VAL A 364 -29.07 4.10 10.43
CA VAL A 364 -28.62 3.44 9.19
C VAL A 364 -27.82 2.17 9.52
N ALA A 365 -26.93 2.18 10.51
CA ALA A 365 -26.19 0.99 10.95
C ALA A 365 -27.11 -0.11 11.51
N GLU A 366 -28.02 0.25 12.41
CA GLU A 366 -29.01 -0.68 12.99
C GLU A 366 -30.01 -1.21 11.93
N ARG A 367 -30.23 -0.46 10.84
CA ARG A 367 -30.98 -0.93 9.66
C ARG A 367 -30.14 -1.93 8.84
N ALA A 368 -28.88 -1.59 8.54
CA ALA A 368 -27.94 -2.46 7.83
C ALA A 368 -27.78 -3.85 8.48
N LEU A 369 -27.63 -3.88 9.81
CA LEU A 369 -27.52 -5.14 10.57
C LEU A 369 -28.77 -6.04 10.47
N LYS A 370 -29.95 -5.46 10.22
CA LYS A 370 -31.22 -6.18 10.04
C LYS A 370 -31.43 -6.62 8.58
N THR A 371 -31.02 -5.82 7.60
CA THR A 371 -31.22 -6.08 6.16
C THR A 371 -30.19 -7.00 5.54
N ILE A 372 -28.91 -6.92 5.94
CA ILE A 372 -27.85 -7.79 5.43
C ILE A 372 -28.19 -9.24 5.80
N CYS A 373 -28.02 -10.18 4.87
CA CYS A 373 -28.27 -11.60 5.11
C CYS A 373 -27.35 -12.15 6.22
N PHE A 374 -27.87 -13.00 7.10
CA PHE A 374 -27.07 -13.63 8.18
C PHE A 374 -25.91 -14.50 7.68
N ARG A 375 -25.94 -14.92 6.40
CA ARG A 375 -24.86 -15.69 5.75
C ARG A 375 -23.62 -14.84 5.45
N GLU A 376 -23.79 -13.53 5.27
CA GLU A 376 -22.69 -12.61 4.95
C GLU A 376 -22.08 -12.04 6.24
N GLU A 377 -21.53 -12.94 7.06
CA GLU A 377 -20.93 -12.61 8.37
C GLU A 377 -19.88 -11.50 8.29
N GLN A 378 -19.08 -11.48 7.21
CA GLN A 378 -18.05 -10.46 7.03
C GLN A 378 -18.66 -9.08 6.75
N GLU A 379 -19.73 -9.01 5.95
CA GLU A 379 -20.43 -7.76 5.67
C GLU A 379 -21.10 -7.21 6.94
N LYS A 380 -21.67 -8.09 7.79
CA LYS A 380 -22.17 -7.69 9.12
C LYS A 380 -21.05 -7.23 10.05
N LEU A 381 -19.93 -7.95 10.08
CA LEU A 381 -18.78 -7.58 10.91
C LEU A 381 -18.23 -6.20 10.52
N ASN A 382 -18.17 -5.87 9.22
CA ASN A 382 -17.76 -4.55 8.75
C ASN A 382 -18.67 -3.44 9.33
N VAL A 383 -20.00 -3.65 9.34
CA VAL A 383 -20.97 -2.70 9.92
C VAL A 383 -20.83 -2.62 11.45
N TRP A 384 -20.64 -3.74 12.16
CA TRP A 384 -20.37 -3.73 13.60
C TRP A 384 -19.10 -2.97 13.95
N VAL A 385 -18.02 -3.13 13.18
CA VAL A 385 -16.76 -2.38 13.37
C VAL A 385 -16.95 -0.89 13.13
N ALA A 386 -17.75 -0.49 12.15
CA ALA A 386 -18.08 0.92 11.93
C ALA A 386 -18.97 1.51 13.03
N LEU A 387 -19.90 0.74 13.59
CA LEU A 387 -20.71 1.16 14.74
C LEU A 387 -19.84 1.30 16.00
N LEU A 388 -18.86 0.41 16.22
CA LEU A 388 -17.86 0.54 17.28
C LEU A 388 -16.98 1.79 17.09
N ASN A 389 -16.56 2.11 15.86
CA ASN A 389 -15.85 3.36 15.55
C ASN A 389 -16.71 4.59 15.89
N LEU A 390 -17.99 4.58 15.47
CA LEU A 390 -18.93 5.67 15.70
C LEU A 390 -19.12 5.94 17.20
N GLU A 391 -19.33 4.91 18.03
CA GLU A 391 -19.44 5.07 19.49
C GLU A 391 -18.09 5.43 20.15
N ASN A 392 -16.95 4.97 19.63
CA ASN A 392 -15.65 5.30 20.20
C ASN A 392 -15.25 6.77 19.96
N MET A 393 -15.74 7.39 18.89
CA MET A 393 -15.50 8.80 18.52
C MET A 393 -16.60 9.75 19.03
N TYR A 394 -17.87 9.36 18.95
CA TYR A 394 -19.05 10.23 19.18
C TYR A 394 -20.09 9.65 20.16
N GLY A 395 -19.72 8.57 20.87
CA GLY A 395 -20.55 7.94 21.90
C GLY A 395 -19.97 8.13 23.30
N THR A 396 -20.41 7.29 24.24
CA THR A 396 -19.80 7.14 25.56
C THR A 396 -19.22 5.74 25.71
N GLU A 397 -18.37 5.54 26.72
CA GLU A 397 -17.85 4.20 27.03
C GLU A 397 -18.97 3.19 27.30
N GLU A 398 -20.09 3.64 27.88
CA GLU A 398 -21.29 2.80 28.03
C GLU A 398 -21.95 2.41 26.69
N THR A 399 -22.11 3.34 25.74
CA THR A 399 -22.74 2.99 24.45
C THR A 399 -21.81 2.10 23.63
N LEU A 400 -20.51 2.37 23.65
CA LEU A 400 -19.47 1.54 23.06
C LEU A 400 -19.50 0.11 23.62
N MET A 401 -19.53 -0.05 24.95
CA MET A 401 -19.60 -1.37 25.59
C MET A 401 -20.92 -2.10 25.30
N LYS A 402 -22.06 -1.39 25.27
CA LYS A 402 -23.36 -1.96 24.87
C LYS A 402 -23.40 -2.36 23.38
N VAL A 403 -22.65 -1.71 22.50
CA VAL A 403 -22.44 -2.16 21.11
C VAL A 403 -21.50 -3.37 21.06
N PHE A 404 -20.40 -3.35 21.83
CA PHE A 404 -19.41 -4.42 21.88
C PHE A 404 -19.99 -5.74 22.39
N GLU A 405 -20.76 -5.72 23.48
CA GLU A 405 -21.42 -6.91 24.02
C GLU A 405 -22.40 -7.53 23.02
N ARG A 406 -23.17 -6.70 22.29
CA ARG A 406 -24.04 -7.17 21.20
C ARG A 406 -23.21 -7.73 20.04
N ALA A 407 -22.15 -7.05 19.62
CA ALA A 407 -21.28 -7.52 18.54
C ALA A 407 -20.62 -8.88 18.87
N VAL A 408 -20.23 -9.12 20.14
CA VAL A 408 -19.68 -10.39 20.63
C VAL A 408 -20.74 -11.52 20.71
N GLN A 409 -22.03 -11.20 20.72
CA GLN A 409 -23.13 -12.19 20.65
C GLN A 409 -23.45 -12.60 19.21
N TYR A 410 -23.36 -11.67 18.25
CA TYR A 410 -23.77 -11.90 16.85
C TYR A 410 -22.64 -12.31 15.89
N ASN A 411 -21.37 -12.18 16.28
CA ASN A 411 -20.23 -12.48 15.42
C ASN A 411 -19.13 -13.23 16.19
N GLU A 412 -18.20 -13.84 15.47
CA GLU A 412 -16.99 -14.47 15.99
C GLU A 412 -16.26 -13.62 17.05
N PRO A 413 -16.31 -13.98 18.35
CA PRO A 413 -15.85 -13.11 19.43
C PRO A 413 -14.40 -12.65 19.27
N LEU A 414 -13.51 -13.54 18.84
CA LEU A 414 -12.09 -13.24 18.64
C LEU A 414 -11.89 -12.09 17.65
N LYS A 415 -12.66 -12.02 16.56
CA LYS A 415 -12.57 -10.94 15.56
C LYS A 415 -13.02 -9.62 16.17
N VAL A 416 -14.15 -9.61 16.90
CA VAL A 416 -14.71 -8.39 17.51
C VAL A 416 -13.77 -7.81 18.57
N PHE A 417 -13.21 -8.66 19.44
CA PHE A 417 -12.18 -8.27 20.41
C PHE A 417 -10.94 -7.67 19.71
N GLN A 418 -10.44 -8.34 18.66
CA GLN A 418 -9.30 -7.83 17.89
C GLN A 418 -9.57 -6.47 17.26
N HIS A 419 -10.74 -6.28 16.65
CA HIS A 419 -11.12 -4.99 16.06
C HIS A 419 -11.22 -3.89 17.12
N LEU A 420 -11.83 -4.13 18.28
CA LEU A 420 -11.91 -3.11 19.33
C LEU A 420 -10.51 -2.74 19.90
N CYS A 421 -9.58 -3.70 20.00
CA CYS A 421 -8.17 -3.41 20.30
C CYS A 421 -7.52 -2.53 19.22
N ASP A 422 -7.75 -2.82 17.95
CA ASP A 422 -7.23 -2.02 16.83
C ASP A 422 -7.85 -0.59 16.83
N ILE A 423 -9.14 -0.45 17.18
CA ILE A 423 -9.85 0.83 17.34
C ILE A 423 -9.27 1.66 18.48
N TYR A 424 -9.13 1.08 19.69
CA TYR A 424 -8.56 1.80 20.83
C TYR A 424 -7.09 2.19 20.62
N ALA A 425 -6.32 1.38 19.87
CA ALA A 425 -4.95 1.73 19.48
C ALA A 425 -4.92 2.94 18.52
N ASN A 426 -5.85 3.01 17.56
CA ASN A 426 -5.96 4.14 16.63
C ASN A 426 -6.47 5.42 17.31
N SER A 427 -7.30 5.31 18.35
CA SER A 427 -7.80 6.47 19.12
C SER A 427 -6.96 6.80 20.37
N GLU A 428 -5.71 6.31 20.44
CA GLU A 428 -4.76 6.55 21.55
C GLU A 428 -5.24 6.15 22.97
N LYS A 429 -6.29 5.32 23.07
CA LYS A 429 -6.90 4.85 24.34
C LYS A 429 -6.13 3.66 24.92
N TYR A 430 -4.81 3.83 25.08
CA TYR A 430 -3.86 2.75 25.36
C TYR A 430 -4.17 1.91 26.61
N LYS A 431 -4.71 2.51 27.68
CA LYS A 431 -5.09 1.80 28.92
C LYS A 431 -6.27 0.84 28.70
N GLN A 432 -7.34 1.32 28.08
CA GLN A 432 -8.52 0.50 27.75
C GLN A 432 -8.15 -0.62 26.75
N ALA A 433 -7.27 -0.34 25.79
CA ALA A 433 -6.72 -1.37 24.91
C ALA A 433 -5.93 -2.45 25.67
N GLU A 434 -5.10 -2.08 26.66
CA GLU A 434 -4.36 -3.04 27.48
C GLU A 434 -5.27 -3.90 28.36
N GLU A 435 -6.27 -3.31 29.01
CA GLU A 435 -7.28 -4.04 29.79
C GLU A 435 -8.11 -5.00 28.93
N LEU A 436 -8.42 -4.59 27.69
CA LEU A 436 -9.06 -5.43 26.69
C LEU A 436 -8.15 -6.59 26.24
N TYR A 437 -6.86 -6.34 25.97
CA TYR A 437 -5.89 -7.38 25.68
C TYR A 437 -5.68 -8.34 26.86
N HIS A 438 -5.64 -7.85 28.10
CA HIS A 438 -5.63 -8.67 29.30
C HIS A 438 -6.89 -9.56 29.41
N THR A 439 -8.04 -9.08 28.93
CA THR A 439 -9.29 -9.83 28.87
C THR A 439 -9.28 -10.87 27.74
N MET A 440 -8.73 -10.54 26.56
CA MET A 440 -8.46 -11.50 25.49
C MET A 440 -7.54 -12.63 25.97
N LEU A 441 -6.44 -12.32 26.64
CA LEU A 441 -5.52 -13.30 27.22
C LEU A 441 -6.13 -14.13 28.36
N LYS A 442 -7.25 -13.71 28.95
CA LYS A 442 -8.00 -14.56 29.89
C LYS A 442 -8.89 -15.57 29.14
N ARG A 443 -9.53 -15.15 28.02
CA ARG A 443 -10.48 -15.97 27.24
C ARG A 443 -9.83 -16.88 26.19
N PHE A 444 -8.79 -16.41 25.51
CA PHE A 444 -8.23 -17.02 24.29
C PHE A 444 -6.76 -17.46 24.48
N ARG A 445 -6.43 -18.07 25.63
CA ARG A 445 -5.05 -18.40 26.04
C ARG A 445 -4.26 -19.24 25.04
N GLN A 446 -4.94 -20.14 24.34
CA GLN A 446 -4.33 -21.08 23.38
C GLN A 446 -4.13 -20.47 21.99
N GLU A 447 -4.66 -19.27 21.72
CA GLU A 447 -4.64 -18.65 20.39
C GLU A 447 -3.40 -17.77 20.22
N LYS A 448 -2.38 -18.28 19.51
CA LYS A 448 -1.10 -17.58 19.31
C LYS A 448 -1.23 -16.20 18.66
N SER A 449 -2.24 -15.96 17.82
CA SER A 449 -2.43 -14.63 17.20
C SER A 449 -2.78 -13.53 18.20
N VAL A 450 -3.40 -13.84 19.35
CA VAL A 450 -3.68 -12.86 20.42
C VAL A 450 -2.38 -12.40 21.08
N TRP A 451 -1.48 -13.33 21.41
CA TRP A 451 -0.18 -13.02 21.99
C TRP A 451 0.66 -12.15 21.05
N LEU A 452 0.66 -12.46 19.75
CA LEU A 452 1.38 -11.68 18.74
C LEU A 452 0.76 -10.29 18.49
N LYS A 453 -0.57 -10.16 18.52
CA LYS A 453 -1.22 -8.84 18.43
C LYS A 453 -0.86 -7.96 19.63
N TYR A 454 -1.00 -8.46 20.86
CA TYR A 454 -0.66 -7.70 22.07
C TYR A 454 0.84 -7.36 22.14
N ALA A 455 1.74 -8.27 21.75
CA ALA A 455 3.17 -7.98 21.62
C ALA A 455 3.43 -6.84 20.62
N SER A 456 2.79 -6.86 19.44
CA SER A 456 2.96 -5.76 18.47
C SER A 456 2.36 -4.44 18.93
N PHE A 457 1.36 -4.46 19.81
CA PHE A 457 0.80 -3.28 20.48
C PHE A 457 1.73 -2.71 21.57
N LEU A 458 2.31 -3.56 22.43
CA LEU A 458 3.28 -3.12 23.46
C LEU A 458 4.56 -2.54 22.82
N LEU A 459 5.09 -3.20 21.80
CA LEU A 459 6.29 -2.70 21.09
C LEU A 459 6.04 -1.38 20.36
N LYS A 460 4.84 -1.17 19.79
CA LYS A 460 4.45 0.15 19.21
C LYS A 460 4.46 1.29 20.24
N GLN A 461 4.27 0.99 21.52
CA GLN A 461 4.38 1.96 22.62
C GLN A 461 5.81 2.06 23.20
N GLY A 462 6.78 1.31 22.67
CA GLY A 462 8.13 1.21 23.23
C GLY A 462 8.24 0.36 24.50
N GLN A 463 7.22 -0.40 24.88
CA GLN A 463 7.23 -1.24 26.09
C GLN A 463 7.95 -2.59 25.86
N THR A 464 9.27 -2.57 25.64
CA THR A 464 10.04 -3.79 25.34
C THR A 464 10.09 -4.75 26.54
N GLU A 465 10.38 -4.28 27.76
CA GLU A 465 10.33 -5.11 28.99
C GLU A 465 8.98 -5.83 29.18
N ALA A 466 7.86 -5.15 28.93
CA ALA A 466 6.53 -5.73 29.05
C ALA A 466 6.31 -6.83 28.00
N THR A 467 6.87 -6.64 26.80
CA THR A 467 6.86 -7.64 25.72
C THR A 467 7.69 -8.87 26.07
N HIS A 468 8.85 -8.70 26.71
CA HIS A 468 9.68 -9.84 27.16
C HIS A 468 8.96 -10.66 28.24
N ARG A 469 8.34 -9.99 29.23
CA ARG A 469 7.47 -10.62 30.24
C ARG A 469 6.22 -11.28 29.61
N LEU A 470 5.73 -10.75 28.49
CA LEU A 470 4.62 -11.33 27.74
C LEU A 470 5.03 -12.62 27.01
N LEU A 471 6.22 -12.66 26.40
CA LEU A 471 6.76 -13.86 25.74
C LEU A 471 6.88 -15.03 26.73
N GLU A 472 7.43 -14.79 27.92
CA GLU A 472 7.46 -15.79 28.98
C GLU A 472 6.07 -16.34 29.35
N ARG A 473 5.05 -15.47 29.40
CA ARG A 473 3.67 -15.86 29.70
C ARG A 473 3.02 -16.62 28.53
N ALA A 474 3.36 -16.28 27.29
CA ALA A 474 2.93 -17.01 26.09
C ALA A 474 3.46 -18.44 26.09
N LEU A 475 4.76 -18.62 26.37
CA LEU A 475 5.40 -19.94 26.43
C LEU A 475 4.85 -20.82 27.57
N LYS A 476 4.39 -20.21 28.67
CA LYS A 476 3.71 -20.90 29.78
C LYS A 476 2.24 -21.27 29.47
N ALA A 477 1.64 -20.70 28.42
CA ALA A 477 0.23 -20.89 28.07
C ALA A 477 -0.01 -21.67 26.77
N LEU A 478 0.92 -21.61 25.81
CA LEU A 478 0.83 -22.23 24.49
C LEU A 478 1.49 -23.62 24.45
N PRO A 479 1.08 -24.52 23.54
CA PRO A 479 1.69 -25.85 23.40
C PRO A 479 3.16 -25.78 22.96
N THR A 480 3.99 -26.71 23.46
CA THR A 480 5.43 -26.77 23.17
C THR A 480 5.77 -26.85 21.67
N LYS A 481 4.88 -27.44 20.86
CA LYS A 481 5.00 -27.49 19.39
C LYS A 481 5.02 -26.10 18.74
N GLU A 482 4.39 -25.10 19.36
CA GLU A 482 4.26 -23.75 18.82
C GLU A 482 5.33 -22.78 19.33
N HIS A 483 6.00 -23.11 20.44
CA HIS A 483 6.99 -22.23 21.10
C HIS A 483 8.02 -21.66 20.13
N VAL A 484 8.49 -22.48 19.18
CA VAL A 484 9.50 -22.12 18.18
C VAL A 484 8.98 -21.08 17.16
N ASP A 485 7.74 -21.22 16.66
CA ASP A 485 7.11 -20.22 15.79
C ASP A 485 6.86 -18.94 16.61
N VAL A 486 6.31 -19.06 17.82
CA VAL A 486 6.03 -17.91 18.70
C VAL A 486 7.29 -17.09 18.99
N ILE A 487 8.41 -17.70 19.39
CA ILE A 487 9.67 -16.99 19.65
C ILE A 487 10.19 -16.33 18.36
N SER A 488 10.18 -17.05 17.22
CA SER A 488 10.59 -16.48 15.93
C SER A 488 9.72 -15.27 15.52
N ARG A 489 8.43 -15.29 15.84
CA ARG A 489 7.48 -14.19 15.56
C ARG A 489 7.65 -13.01 16.51
N PHE A 490 7.92 -13.25 17.79
CA PHE A 490 8.27 -12.18 18.74
C PHE A 490 9.57 -11.48 18.33
N ALA A 491 10.63 -12.23 18.04
CA ALA A 491 11.88 -11.65 17.55
C ALA A 491 11.71 -10.88 16.23
N GLN A 492 10.85 -11.36 15.31
CA GLN A 492 10.47 -10.62 14.09
C GLN A 492 9.70 -9.30 14.35
N LEU A 493 9.05 -9.14 15.51
CA LEU A 493 8.39 -7.89 15.91
C LEU A 493 9.37 -6.96 16.63
N GLU A 494 10.20 -7.50 17.52
CA GLU A 494 11.26 -6.74 18.22
C GLU A 494 12.24 -6.12 17.22
N PHE A 495 12.69 -6.86 16.20
CA PHE A 495 13.52 -6.31 15.11
C PHE A 495 12.86 -5.18 14.29
N ARG A 496 11.54 -4.97 14.38
CA ARG A 496 10.82 -3.91 13.66
C ARG A 496 10.47 -2.69 14.52
N PHE A 497 10.30 -2.88 15.83
CA PHE A 497 9.65 -1.91 16.71
C PHE A 497 10.33 -1.77 18.09
N GLY A 498 11.34 -2.58 18.41
CA GLY A 498 12.01 -2.61 19.70
C GLY A 498 13.50 -2.96 19.57
N ASP A 499 14.01 -3.73 20.53
CA ASP A 499 15.46 -3.92 20.71
C ASP A 499 16.04 -5.00 19.78
N PRO A 500 16.85 -4.65 18.76
CA PRO A 500 17.37 -5.63 17.81
C PRO A 500 18.41 -6.57 18.43
N GLU A 501 19.05 -6.18 19.53
CA GLU A 501 20.01 -7.02 20.26
C GLU A 501 19.32 -8.13 21.05
N HIS A 502 18.17 -7.83 21.68
CA HIS A 502 17.33 -8.85 22.32
C HIS A 502 16.74 -9.79 21.26
N ALA A 503 16.29 -9.25 20.12
CA ALA A 503 15.79 -10.04 19.02
C ALA A 503 16.86 -11.00 18.45
N LYS A 504 18.13 -10.58 18.32
CA LYS A 504 19.27 -11.47 18.03
C LYS A 504 19.40 -12.55 19.10
N ALA A 505 19.41 -12.19 20.38
CA ALA A 505 19.54 -13.15 21.48
C ALA A 505 18.41 -14.21 21.51
N LEU A 506 17.18 -13.85 21.15
CA LEU A 506 16.07 -14.80 20.98
C LEU A 506 16.34 -15.79 19.83
N PHE A 507 16.80 -15.32 18.67
CA PHE A 507 17.18 -16.22 17.56
C PHE A 507 18.35 -17.12 17.95
N GLU A 508 19.42 -16.58 18.54
CA GLU A 508 20.59 -17.35 18.99
C GLU A 508 20.21 -18.42 20.02
N SER A 509 19.41 -18.07 21.03
CA SER A 509 18.88 -19.02 22.02
C SER A 509 18.07 -20.15 21.37
N THR A 510 17.20 -19.80 20.41
CA THR A 510 16.36 -20.78 19.70
C THR A 510 17.20 -21.69 18.79
N LEU A 511 18.22 -21.15 18.13
CA LEU A 511 19.10 -21.87 17.21
C LEU A 511 20.11 -22.76 17.95
N ASN A 512 20.59 -22.34 19.13
CA ASN A 512 21.39 -23.19 20.02
C ASN A 512 20.55 -24.37 20.57
N THR A 513 19.25 -24.16 20.81
CA THR A 513 18.32 -25.22 21.26
C THR A 513 17.92 -26.16 20.11
N TYR A 514 17.72 -25.64 18.90
CA TYR A 514 17.23 -26.38 17.74
C TYR A 514 18.08 -26.18 16.48
N PRO A 515 19.38 -26.54 16.47
CA PRO A 515 20.31 -26.19 15.39
C PRO A 515 19.93 -26.75 14.01
N LYS A 516 19.12 -27.82 13.95
CA LYS A 516 18.64 -28.44 12.70
C LYS A 516 17.39 -27.78 12.09
N ARG A 517 16.81 -26.75 12.74
CA ARG A 517 15.64 -25.99 12.24
C ARG A 517 16.03 -24.97 11.16
N THR A 518 16.05 -25.44 9.91
CA THR A 518 16.48 -24.66 8.73
C THR A 518 15.53 -23.51 8.35
N ASP A 519 14.28 -23.61 8.78
CA ASP A 519 13.25 -22.56 8.78
C ASP A 519 13.65 -21.34 9.62
N ILE A 520 14.20 -21.55 10.82
CA ILE A 520 14.61 -20.44 11.70
C ILE A 520 15.86 -19.75 11.15
N TRP A 521 16.84 -20.54 10.68
CA TRP A 521 18.05 -20.02 10.04
C TRP A 521 17.75 -19.14 8.83
N SER A 522 16.79 -19.52 7.98
CA SER A 522 16.42 -18.69 6.82
C SER A 522 15.81 -17.35 7.24
N ILE A 523 14.88 -17.35 8.20
CA ILE A 523 14.28 -16.13 8.77
C ILE A 523 15.35 -15.22 9.38
N TYR A 524 16.25 -15.77 10.20
CA TYR A 524 17.29 -14.99 10.87
C TYR A 524 18.26 -14.34 9.87
N MET A 525 18.71 -15.09 8.84
CA MET A 525 19.49 -14.52 7.74
C MET A 525 18.70 -13.46 6.96
N ASP A 526 17.42 -13.67 6.68
CA ASP A 526 16.58 -12.69 5.96
C ASP A 526 16.29 -11.41 6.74
N ILE A 527 16.53 -11.40 8.05
CA ILE A 527 16.53 -10.19 8.90
C ILE A 527 17.93 -9.58 8.92
N MET A 528 18.97 -10.38 9.15
CA MET A 528 20.35 -9.89 9.27
C MET A 528 20.90 -9.34 7.93
N ILE A 529 20.47 -9.85 6.78
CA ILE A 529 20.76 -9.26 5.46
C ILE A 529 20.15 -7.85 5.30
N LYS A 530 19.13 -7.49 6.09
CA LYS A 530 18.45 -6.16 6.05
C LYS A 530 18.94 -5.19 7.11
N HIS A 531 19.31 -5.67 8.29
CA HIS A 531 19.60 -4.85 9.48
C HIS A 531 20.96 -5.12 10.14
N GLY A 532 21.64 -6.22 9.78
CA GLY A 532 22.94 -6.60 10.32
C GLY A 532 24.12 -6.06 9.51
N SER A 533 25.31 -6.07 10.10
CA SER A 533 26.55 -5.78 9.39
C SER A 533 26.99 -6.95 8.50
N GLN A 534 27.78 -6.66 7.47
CA GLN A 534 28.32 -7.68 6.56
C GLN A 534 29.16 -8.77 7.28
N LYS A 535 29.73 -8.46 8.45
CA LYS A 535 30.42 -9.45 9.29
C LYS A 535 29.42 -10.43 9.87
N GLU A 536 28.45 -9.95 10.65
CA GLU A 536 27.44 -10.79 11.29
C GLU A 536 26.67 -11.66 10.30
N VAL A 537 26.39 -11.15 9.09
CA VAL A 537 25.75 -11.94 8.02
C VAL A 537 26.64 -13.09 7.56
N ARG A 538 27.95 -12.86 7.38
CA ARG A 538 28.92 -13.91 7.05
C ARG A 538 29.09 -14.88 8.21
N ASP A 539 29.23 -14.41 9.44
CA ASP A 539 29.35 -15.22 10.64
C ASP A 539 28.16 -16.21 10.78
N ILE A 540 26.95 -15.77 10.42
CA ILE A 540 25.74 -16.61 10.37
C ILE A 540 25.80 -17.61 9.20
N PHE A 541 26.18 -17.18 7.99
CA PHE A 541 26.34 -18.11 6.86
C PHE A 541 27.42 -19.18 7.13
N GLU A 542 28.55 -18.80 7.72
CA GLU A 542 29.66 -19.68 8.11
C GLU A 542 29.22 -20.70 9.17
N ARG A 543 28.48 -20.25 10.19
CA ARG A 543 27.85 -21.16 11.16
C ARG A 543 26.90 -22.14 10.49
N VAL A 544 26.09 -21.72 9.51
CA VAL A 544 25.15 -22.59 8.79
C VAL A 544 25.87 -23.63 7.92
N ILE A 545 26.96 -23.29 7.22
CA ILE A 545 27.68 -24.26 6.37
C ILE A 545 28.44 -25.32 7.17
N HIS A 546 28.77 -25.05 8.45
CA HIS A 546 29.35 -26.03 9.36
C HIS A 546 28.30 -26.93 10.07
N LEU A 547 27.01 -26.75 9.83
CA LEU A 547 25.97 -27.64 10.38
C LEU A 547 25.83 -28.94 9.58
N SER A 548 25.67 -30.05 10.30
CA SER A 548 25.42 -31.39 9.73
C SER A 548 23.96 -31.57 9.26
N LEU A 549 23.57 -30.82 8.23
CA LEU A 549 22.26 -30.86 7.59
C LEU A 549 22.24 -31.84 6.39
N ALA A 550 21.05 -32.03 5.79
CA ALA A 550 20.89 -32.87 4.60
C ALA A 550 21.34 -32.13 3.32
N PRO A 551 21.92 -32.82 2.31
CA PRO A 551 22.48 -32.18 1.10
C PRO A 551 21.52 -31.24 0.36
N LYS A 552 20.23 -31.59 0.22
CA LYS A 552 19.21 -30.70 -0.38
C LYS A 552 19.09 -29.34 0.35
N LYS A 553 19.17 -29.35 1.69
CA LYS A 553 19.11 -28.14 2.53
C LYS A 553 20.41 -27.34 2.47
N MET A 554 21.56 -28.02 2.31
CA MET A 554 22.86 -27.35 2.12
C MET A 554 22.99 -26.73 0.72
N LYS A 555 22.51 -27.38 -0.36
CA LYS A 555 22.41 -26.78 -1.72
C LYS A 555 21.69 -25.42 -1.65
N PHE A 556 20.60 -25.33 -0.89
CA PHE A 556 19.85 -24.08 -0.67
C PHE A 556 20.67 -23.01 0.07
N PHE A 557 21.36 -23.35 1.16
CA PHE A 557 22.16 -22.38 1.92
C PHE A 557 23.42 -21.94 1.18
N PHE A 558 24.16 -22.84 0.52
CA PHE A 558 25.28 -22.47 -0.35
C PHE A 558 24.83 -21.58 -1.53
N LYS A 559 23.68 -21.86 -2.16
CA LYS A 559 23.10 -20.98 -3.19
C LYS A 559 22.80 -19.58 -2.62
N ARG A 560 22.14 -19.49 -1.46
CA ARG A 560 21.88 -18.20 -0.78
C ARG A 560 23.16 -17.45 -0.41
N TYR A 561 24.21 -18.12 0.06
CA TYR A 561 25.48 -17.49 0.42
C TYR A 561 26.21 -16.96 -0.82
N LEU A 562 26.28 -17.76 -1.90
CA LEU A 562 26.81 -17.32 -3.19
C LEU A 562 26.03 -16.12 -3.75
N ASP A 563 24.70 -16.13 -3.66
CA ASP A 563 23.86 -15.03 -4.15
C ASP A 563 23.88 -13.78 -3.27
N TYR A 564 24.41 -13.88 -2.04
CA TYR A 564 24.75 -12.74 -1.17
C TYR A 564 26.15 -12.20 -1.52
N GLU A 565 27.18 -13.04 -1.58
CA GLU A 565 28.55 -12.62 -1.88
C GLU A 565 28.71 -12.09 -3.31
N LYS A 566 27.90 -12.54 -4.29
CA LYS A 566 27.81 -11.92 -5.62
C LYS A 566 27.32 -10.45 -5.59
N LYS A 567 26.57 -10.04 -4.56
CA LYS A 567 25.94 -8.72 -4.45
C LYS A 567 26.72 -7.75 -3.58
N PHE A 568 27.37 -8.26 -2.53
CA PHE A 568 28.03 -7.45 -1.50
C PHE A 568 29.51 -7.84 -1.26
N GLY A 569 29.97 -8.95 -1.82
CA GLY A 569 31.28 -9.54 -1.55
C GLY A 569 32.38 -9.18 -2.54
N THR A 570 33.47 -9.95 -2.51
CA THR A 570 34.60 -9.87 -3.44
C THR A 570 34.69 -11.15 -4.28
N ALA A 571 35.48 -11.13 -5.36
CA ALA A 571 35.74 -12.33 -6.14
C ALA A 571 36.36 -13.45 -5.28
N GLU A 572 37.20 -13.08 -4.31
CA GLU A 572 37.86 -14.00 -3.37
C GLU A 572 36.86 -14.66 -2.41
N SER A 573 35.90 -13.91 -1.84
CA SER A 573 34.88 -14.51 -0.96
C SER A 573 33.92 -15.41 -1.73
N VAL A 574 33.52 -15.02 -2.96
CA VAL A 574 32.74 -15.89 -3.84
C VAL A 574 33.49 -17.19 -4.17
N LEU A 575 34.82 -17.15 -4.38
CA LEU A 575 35.65 -18.34 -4.57
C LEU A 575 35.79 -19.18 -3.29
N ALA A 576 35.88 -18.56 -2.11
CA ALA A 576 35.91 -19.27 -0.83
C ALA A 576 34.61 -20.04 -0.58
N VAL A 577 33.44 -19.44 -0.81
CA VAL A 577 32.14 -20.13 -0.68
C VAL A 577 32.01 -21.29 -1.69
N LYS A 578 32.51 -21.13 -2.93
CA LYS A 578 32.58 -22.24 -3.89
C LYS A 578 33.46 -23.39 -3.39
N ARG A 579 34.62 -23.10 -2.79
CA ARG A 579 35.53 -24.12 -2.24
C ARG A 579 34.86 -24.89 -1.09
N ALA A 580 34.25 -24.18 -0.13
CA ALA A 580 33.55 -24.80 0.98
C ALA A 580 32.34 -25.65 0.54
N ALA A 581 31.68 -25.28 -0.57
CA ALA A 581 30.61 -26.09 -1.16
C ALA A 581 31.12 -27.40 -1.79
N LEU A 582 32.32 -27.39 -2.39
CA LEU A 582 32.97 -28.61 -2.92
C LEU A 582 33.43 -29.52 -1.78
N GLU A 583 34.13 -28.97 -0.78
CA GLU A 583 34.59 -29.68 0.41
C GLU A 583 33.43 -30.35 1.18
N TYR A 584 32.28 -29.68 1.28
CA TYR A 584 31.05 -30.28 1.83
C TYR A 584 30.52 -31.46 0.99
N VAL A 585 30.64 -31.41 -0.34
CA VAL A 585 30.22 -32.52 -1.22
C VAL A 585 31.21 -33.68 -1.11
N GLU A 586 32.51 -33.43 -1.17
CA GLU A 586 33.58 -34.44 -1.05
C GLU A 586 33.50 -35.19 0.28
N THR A 587 33.32 -34.46 1.39
CA THR A 587 33.10 -35.06 2.71
C THR A 587 31.78 -35.84 2.79
N LYS A 588 30.71 -35.43 2.09
CA LYS A 588 29.44 -36.19 2.06
C LYS A 588 29.45 -37.40 1.14
N SER A 589 30.21 -37.40 0.04
CA SER A 589 30.40 -38.57 -0.82
C SER A 589 31.24 -39.63 -0.12
N SER A 590 32.37 -39.25 0.48
CA SER A 590 33.23 -40.18 1.22
C SER A 590 32.55 -40.83 2.45
N PHE A 591 31.52 -40.19 3.03
CA PHE A 591 30.64 -40.80 4.06
C PHE A 591 29.48 -41.64 3.49
N ALA A 592 29.35 -41.79 2.17
CA ALA A 592 28.37 -42.64 1.50
C ALA A 592 29.00 -43.88 0.84
N ASP A 593 30.31 -43.84 0.58
CA ASP A 593 31.10 -44.96 0.04
C ASP A 593 31.66 -45.91 1.14
N THR A 594 31.22 -45.75 2.40
CA THR A 594 31.65 -46.51 3.60
C THR A 594 30.48 -47.01 4.44
#